data_AF-A0A1E1XVN4-F1
#
_entry.id   AF-A0A1E1XVN4-F1
#
_cell.length_a   1.000
_cell.length_b   1.000
_cell.length_c   1.000
_cell.angle_alpha   90.00
_cell.angle_beta   90.00
_cell.angle_gamma   90.00
#
_symmetry.space_group_name_H-M   'P 1'
#
loop_
_entity.id
_entity.type
_entity.pdbx_description
1 polymer ?
#
loop_
_entity_poly.entity_id
_entity_poly.type
_entity_poly.pdbx_seq_one_letter_code
_entity_poly.pdbx_strand_id
1 'polypeptide(L)'
;MVGNMYLCYHLRFLKMLKLVSCMQSRPCARPVLTMCDSVPALDVQYLPSLRMLLVLDLNHSLSLYAGPSRVCKVHVPSFLFAPSRELECTSGSAIPPLHRRSTMGNSCGADSVLEDISNSPPVSVSASSRHAKMLGEDSGPPPPSHHVSLQDAVRNRVTLESSSGTYYRLSIPAMSKDRIVKRCLKALSSVLPQELGLQVLMRWYMSRNAPGPTDLTASTEMNSF
;
A
#
# COMPACT_ATOMS: atom_id res chain seq x y z
N MET A 1 -5.81 -10.11 -16.09
CA MET A 1 -5.55 -9.27 -17.29
C MET A 1 -5.48 -10.07 -18.59
N VAL A 2 -5.06 -11.33 -18.56
CA VAL A 2 -5.26 -12.29 -19.67
C VAL A 2 -5.83 -13.56 -19.04
N GLY A 3 -6.61 -14.35 -19.78
CA GLY A 3 -7.60 -15.35 -19.34
C GLY A 3 -7.16 -16.53 -18.44
N ASN A 4 -6.06 -16.45 -17.71
CA ASN A 4 -5.68 -17.45 -16.71
C ASN A 4 -6.38 -17.21 -15.39
N MET A 5 -6.84 -18.31 -14.81
CA MET A 5 -7.35 -18.37 -13.45
C MET A 5 -6.25 -18.92 -12.55
N TYR A 6 -6.03 -18.27 -11.41
CA TYR A 6 -5.06 -18.73 -10.41
C TYR A 6 -5.77 -18.93 -9.08
N LEU A 7 -5.44 -20.01 -8.40
CA LEU A 7 -5.79 -20.24 -7.01
C LEU A 7 -4.60 -19.81 -6.15
N CYS A 8 -4.82 -18.80 -5.31
CA CYS A 8 -3.76 -18.16 -4.55
C CYS A 8 -3.87 -18.50 -3.07
N TYR A 9 -2.77 -18.94 -2.47
CA TYR A 9 -2.66 -19.25 -1.04
C TYR A 9 -1.57 -18.41 -0.39
N HIS A 10 -1.93 -17.62 0.63
CA HIS A 10 -0.96 -16.89 1.42
C HIS A 10 -0.56 -17.68 2.66
N LEU A 11 0.68 -18.16 2.67
CA LEU A 11 1.28 -18.91 3.75
C LEU A 11 2.02 -17.94 4.67
N ARG A 12 1.28 -17.29 5.58
CA ARG A 12 1.79 -16.22 6.47
C ARG A 12 3.05 -16.60 7.24
N PHE A 13 3.09 -17.82 7.80
CA PHE A 13 4.25 -18.31 8.55
C PHE A 13 5.51 -18.42 7.69
N LEU A 14 5.36 -18.78 6.41
CA LEU A 14 6.46 -18.88 5.45
C LEU A 14 6.73 -17.56 4.71
N LYS A 15 5.95 -16.51 4.98
CA LYS A 15 5.99 -15.22 4.28
C LYS A 15 5.99 -15.39 2.76
N MET A 16 5.08 -16.22 2.27
CA MET A 16 5.05 -16.67 0.87
C MET A 16 3.63 -16.77 0.34
N LEU A 17 3.44 -16.35 -0.90
CA LEU A 17 2.25 -16.53 -1.70
C LEU A 17 2.50 -17.64 -2.72
N LYS A 18 1.64 -18.68 -2.72
CA LYS A 18 1.61 -19.72 -3.75
C LYS A 18 0.53 -19.40 -4.76
N LEU A 19 0.85 -19.46 -6.05
CA LEU A 19 -0.11 -19.28 -7.14
C LEU A 19 -0.18 -20.57 -7.95
N VAL A 20 -1.34 -21.24 -7.92
CA VAL A 20 -1.58 -22.46 -8.68
C VAL A 20 -2.42 -22.12 -9.91
N SER A 21 -1.84 -22.32 -11.09
CA SER A 21 -2.53 -22.09 -12.36
C SER A 21 -3.63 -23.13 -12.56
N CYS A 22 -4.84 -22.65 -12.81
CA CYS A 22 -6.04 -23.45 -13.04
C CYS A 22 -6.40 -23.38 -14.51
N MET A 23 -6.30 -24.52 -15.20
CA MET A 23 -6.75 -24.64 -16.59
C MET A 23 -8.16 -25.21 -16.61
N GLN A 24 -9.08 -24.51 -17.27
CA GLN A 24 -10.42 -25.03 -17.53
C GLN A 24 -10.63 -25.20 -19.03
N SER A 25 -10.60 -26.45 -19.49
CA SER A 25 -10.73 -26.77 -20.93
C SER A 25 -12.17 -26.63 -21.45
N ARG A 26 -13.17 -26.81 -20.57
CA ARG A 26 -14.60 -26.66 -20.91
C ARG A 26 -15.35 -26.02 -19.74
N PRO A 27 -16.41 -25.22 -20.00
CA PRO A 27 -17.18 -24.55 -18.95
C PRO A 27 -17.74 -25.48 -17.86
N CYS A 28 -18.06 -26.73 -18.22
CA CYS A 28 -18.61 -27.73 -17.30
C CYS A 28 -17.56 -28.75 -16.81
N ALA A 29 -16.30 -28.65 -17.24
CA ALA A 29 -15.25 -29.55 -16.78
C ALA A 29 -14.66 -29.07 -15.45
N ARG A 30 -14.24 -30.02 -14.61
CA ARG A 30 -13.48 -29.72 -13.38
C ARG A 30 -12.17 -29.00 -13.77
N PRO A 31 -11.81 -27.91 -13.08
CA PRO A 31 -10.56 -27.21 -13.36
C PRO A 31 -9.38 -28.13 -13.03
N VAL A 32 -8.39 -28.16 -13.91
CA VAL A 32 -7.14 -28.89 -13.70
C VAL A 32 -6.10 -27.95 -13.12
N LEU A 33 -5.57 -28.30 -11.95
CA LEU A 33 -4.44 -27.60 -11.34
C LEU A 33 -3.16 -28.02 -12.03
N THR A 34 -2.33 -27.05 -12.39
CA THR A 34 -1.14 -27.29 -13.22
C THR A 34 0.12 -26.82 -12.49
N MET A 35 0.68 -25.68 -12.92
CA MET A 35 1.91 -25.11 -12.39
C MET A 35 1.67 -24.39 -11.07
N CYS A 36 2.67 -24.40 -10.19
CA CYS A 36 2.66 -23.66 -8.94
C CYS A 36 3.86 -22.71 -8.88
N ASP A 37 3.58 -21.41 -8.87
CA ASP A 37 4.57 -20.36 -8.67
C ASP A 37 4.60 -19.91 -7.20
N SER A 38 5.71 -19.30 -6.79
CA SER A 38 5.90 -18.80 -5.43
C SER A 38 6.42 -17.36 -5.45
N VAL A 39 5.78 -16.48 -4.70
CA VAL A 39 6.15 -15.07 -4.57
C VAL A 39 6.34 -14.76 -3.08
N PRO A 40 7.49 -14.20 -2.65
CA PRO A 40 7.65 -13.72 -1.27
C PRO A 40 6.62 -12.65 -0.94
N ALA A 41 5.94 -12.79 0.20
CA ALA A 41 4.85 -11.91 0.59
C ALA A 41 4.64 -11.92 2.12
N LEU A 42 4.80 -10.75 2.74
CA LEU A 42 4.32 -10.49 4.10
C LEU A 42 2.79 -10.48 4.15
N ASP A 43 2.17 -9.85 3.16
CA ASP A 43 0.71 -9.78 3.02
C ASP A 43 0.28 -9.64 1.56
N VAL A 44 -0.98 -9.96 1.26
CA VAL A 44 -1.53 -9.91 -0.09
C VAL A 44 -3.02 -9.61 -0.11
N GLN A 45 -3.43 -8.81 -1.09
CA GLN A 45 -4.83 -8.55 -1.37
C GLN A 45 -5.14 -8.64 -2.87
N TYR A 46 -6.29 -9.22 -3.22
CA TYR A 46 -6.78 -9.22 -4.60
C TYR A 46 -7.57 -7.94 -4.89
N LEU A 47 -7.33 -7.33 -6.05
CA LEU A 47 -8.02 -6.12 -6.51
C LEU A 47 -8.95 -6.46 -7.70
N PRO A 48 -10.25 -6.70 -7.47
CA PRO A 48 -11.15 -7.24 -8.48
C PRO A 48 -11.29 -6.37 -9.74
N SER A 49 -11.28 -5.04 -9.60
CA SER A 49 -11.46 -4.15 -10.75
C SER A 49 -10.24 -4.08 -11.67
N LEU A 50 -9.07 -4.46 -11.15
CA LEU A 50 -7.81 -4.54 -11.91
C LEU A 50 -7.50 -5.96 -12.35
N ARG A 51 -8.08 -6.96 -11.68
CA ARG A 51 -7.73 -8.38 -11.81
C ARG A 51 -6.24 -8.61 -11.59
N MET A 52 -5.72 -8.01 -10.52
CA MET A 52 -4.33 -8.03 -10.07
C MET A 52 -4.27 -8.31 -8.57
N LEU A 53 -3.11 -8.77 -8.11
CA LEU A 53 -2.77 -8.92 -6.70
C LEU A 53 -1.91 -7.74 -6.26
N LEU A 54 -2.21 -7.16 -5.12
CA LEU A 54 -1.31 -6.23 -4.42
C LEU A 54 -0.57 -7.02 -3.35
N VAL A 55 0.75 -7.08 -3.46
CA VAL A 55 1.62 -7.86 -2.58
C VAL A 55 2.49 -6.90 -1.78
N LEU A 56 2.51 -7.08 -0.46
CA LEU A 56 3.49 -6.49 0.44
C LEU A 56 4.68 -7.44 0.54
N ASP A 57 5.81 -7.05 -0.03
CA ASP A 57 7.05 -7.84 -0.07
C ASP A 57 7.81 -7.76 1.27
N LEU A 58 8.81 -8.63 1.46
CA LEU A 58 9.68 -8.71 2.65
C LEU A 58 10.44 -7.41 2.93
N ASN A 59 10.66 -6.61 1.88
CA ASN A 59 11.30 -5.29 1.97
C ASN A 59 10.31 -4.16 2.33
N HIS A 60 9.13 -4.48 2.88
CA HIS A 60 8.05 -3.53 3.17
C HIS A 60 7.65 -2.67 1.97
N SER A 61 7.71 -3.27 0.78
CA SER A 61 7.45 -2.62 -0.51
C SER A 61 6.17 -3.19 -1.11
N LEU A 62 5.25 -2.32 -1.53
CA LEU A 62 4.05 -2.73 -2.23
C LEU A 62 4.33 -2.92 -3.72
N SER A 63 3.83 -4.01 -4.30
CA SER A 63 3.95 -4.30 -5.73
C SER A 63 2.68 -4.94 -6.28
N LEU A 64 2.32 -4.57 -7.50
CA LEU A 64 1.21 -5.18 -8.24
C LEU A 64 1.70 -6.38 -9.03
N TYR A 65 0.90 -7.44 -9.05
CA TYR A 65 1.15 -8.69 -9.73
C TYR A 65 -0.05 -9.07 -10.61
N ALA A 66 0.24 -9.62 -11.78
CA ALA A 66 -0.73 -10.20 -12.69
C ALA A 66 -0.43 -11.70 -12.85
N GLY A 67 -1.03 -12.53 -11.99
CA GLY A 67 -0.55 -13.90 -11.80
C GLY A 67 0.86 -13.87 -11.16
N PRO A 68 1.81 -14.72 -11.60
CA PRO A 68 3.18 -14.70 -11.07
C PRO A 68 4.01 -13.50 -11.55
N SER A 69 3.58 -12.79 -12.60
CA SER A 69 4.34 -11.70 -13.20
C SER A 69 4.17 -10.39 -12.43
N ARG A 70 5.28 -9.84 -11.92
CA ARG A 70 5.31 -8.53 -11.25
C ARG A 70 5.09 -7.40 -12.27
N VAL A 71 4.03 -6.62 -12.09
CA VAL A 71 3.66 -5.48 -12.95
C VAL A 71 4.49 -4.25 -12.62
N CYS A 72 4.38 -3.73 -11.39
CA CYS A 72 5.13 -2.56 -10.97
C CYS A 72 5.22 -2.46 -9.45
N LYS A 73 6.17 -1.64 -8.96
CA LYS A 73 6.22 -1.21 -7.57
C LYS A 73 5.24 -0.07 -7.36
N VAL A 74 4.41 -0.16 -6.33
CA VAL A 74 3.49 0.91 -5.92
C VAL A 74 4.26 1.85 -5.00
N HIS A 75 4.40 3.11 -5.44
CA HIS A 75 5.02 4.13 -4.61
C HIS A 75 4.00 4.63 -3.57
N VAL A 76 4.36 4.48 -2.31
CA VAL A 76 3.58 4.94 -1.17
C VAL A 76 4.52 5.82 -0.33
N PRO A 77 4.11 7.04 0.06
CA PRO A 77 4.97 7.95 0.80
C PRO A 77 5.61 7.30 2.03
N SER A 78 6.93 7.48 2.18
CA SER A 78 7.75 6.75 3.16
C SER A 78 7.32 6.94 4.61
N PHE A 79 6.65 8.05 4.95
CA PHE A 79 6.16 8.31 6.30
C PHE A 79 5.11 7.29 6.77
N LEU A 80 4.47 6.57 5.84
CA LEU A 80 3.46 5.55 6.16
C LEU A 80 4.06 4.28 6.80
N PHE A 81 5.37 4.06 6.59
CA PHE A 81 6.12 2.92 7.10
C PHE A 81 7.12 3.31 8.19
N ALA A 82 7.19 4.60 8.54
CA ALA A 82 8.03 5.08 9.60
C ALA A 82 7.43 4.67 10.96
N PRO A 83 8.25 4.20 11.92
CA PRO A 83 7.78 3.99 13.27
C PRO A 83 7.33 5.35 13.80
N SER A 84 6.09 5.43 14.28
CA SER A 84 5.59 6.62 14.97
C SER A 84 6.50 6.89 16.16
N ARG A 85 7.36 7.91 16.02
CA ARG A 85 8.00 8.52 17.18
C ARG A 85 6.89 9.31 17.84
N GLU A 86 6.35 8.79 18.93
CA GLU A 86 5.56 9.59 19.85
C GLU A 86 6.45 10.80 20.21
N LEU A 87 6.06 11.97 19.71
CA LEU A 87 6.63 13.22 20.18
C LEU A 87 6.15 13.34 21.63
N GLU A 88 6.95 12.85 22.56
CA GLU A 88 6.91 13.34 23.93
C GLU A 88 7.19 14.84 23.86
N CYS A 89 6.12 15.64 23.83
CA CYS A 89 6.21 17.03 24.22
C CYS A 89 6.49 17.04 25.72
N THR A 90 7.75 16.87 26.09
CA THR A 90 8.21 17.20 27.44
C THR A 90 8.11 18.71 27.57
N SER A 91 7.04 19.16 28.21
CA SER A 91 6.94 20.50 28.77
C SER A 91 8.11 20.70 29.75
N GLY A 92 9.14 21.42 29.30
CA GLY A 92 10.31 21.77 30.09
C GLY A 92 10.97 23.01 29.50
N SER A 93 10.69 24.15 30.14
CA SER A 93 11.26 25.47 29.86
C SER A 93 12.80 25.47 29.77
N ALA A 94 13.36 26.12 28.74
CA ALA A 94 14.28 27.27 28.84
C ALA A 94 15.32 27.37 27.68
N ILE A 95 15.23 28.49 26.93
CA ILE A 95 16.28 29.21 26.16
C ILE A 95 16.55 28.75 24.69
N PRO A 96 16.59 29.69 23.71
CA PRO A 96 16.77 29.40 22.29
C PRO A 96 18.23 29.58 21.81
N PRO A 97 18.63 29.01 20.67
CA PRO A 97 19.64 29.61 19.83
C PRO A 97 18.98 30.34 18.64
N LEU A 98 19.33 31.61 18.54
CA LEU A 98 19.01 32.53 17.45
C LEU A 98 19.59 32.07 16.10
N HIS A 99 18.93 32.57 15.04
CA HIS A 99 19.39 32.74 13.65
C HIS A 99 19.40 31.52 12.70
N ARG A 100 18.41 31.44 11.82
CA ARG A 100 18.58 31.97 10.45
C ARG A 100 17.26 32.28 9.75
N ARG A 101 17.19 33.54 9.35
CA ARG A 101 16.23 34.20 8.47
C ARG A 101 16.18 33.53 7.10
N SER A 102 14.98 33.20 6.64
CA SER A 102 14.57 33.47 5.25
C SER A 102 13.04 33.63 5.19
N THR A 103 12.69 34.83 4.77
CA THR A 103 11.38 35.44 4.54
C THR A 103 10.57 34.77 3.43
N MET A 104 9.27 34.62 3.66
CA MET A 104 8.12 35.02 2.80
C MET A 104 6.88 34.49 3.56
N GLY A 105 5.99 35.29 4.14
CA GLY A 105 5.45 36.56 3.69
C GLY A 105 4.10 36.31 3.02
N ASN A 106 3.03 36.18 3.83
CA ASN A 106 1.71 36.71 3.50
C ASN A 106 0.86 36.81 4.78
N SER A 107 0.59 38.06 5.14
CA SER A 107 -0.27 38.53 6.21
C SER A 107 -1.68 38.81 5.67
N CYS A 108 -2.71 38.40 6.41
CA CYS A 108 -3.94 39.14 6.72
C CYS A 108 -4.96 38.12 7.30
N GLY A 109 -5.64 38.33 8.42
CA GLY A 109 -5.68 39.41 9.39
C GLY A 109 -6.81 39.12 10.38
N ALA A 110 -6.68 39.68 11.60
CA ALA A 110 -7.76 39.99 12.57
C ALA A 110 -8.57 38.80 13.13
N ASP A 111 -9.12 38.80 14.34
CA ASP A 111 -8.96 39.49 15.63
C ASP A 111 -9.96 38.75 16.58
N SER A 112 -9.92 39.08 17.88
CA SER A 112 -10.78 38.64 19.00
C SER A 112 -10.33 37.36 19.75
N VAL A 113 -9.85 37.37 21.02
CA VAL A 113 -10.20 38.06 22.30
C VAL A 113 -11.21 37.25 23.15
N LEU A 114 -10.69 36.66 24.25
CA LEU A 114 -11.30 36.37 25.58
C LEU A 114 -12.44 35.32 25.66
N GLU A 115 -12.69 34.51 26.69
CA GLU A 115 -12.25 34.27 28.09
C GLU A 115 -12.83 32.86 28.46
N ASP A 116 -12.10 31.93 29.07
CA ASP A 116 -11.99 31.64 30.53
C ASP A 116 -13.01 30.59 31.07
N ILE A 117 -12.60 29.92 32.16
CA ILE A 117 -13.30 28.99 33.07
C ILE A 117 -13.26 27.49 32.66
N SER A 118 -12.95 26.48 33.47
CA SER A 118 -12.28 26.29 34.78
C SER A 118 -12.40 24.77 35.10
N ASN A 119 -11.38 24.16 35.73
CA ASN A 119 -11.41 22.97 36.62
C ASN A 119 -11.87 21.60 36.05
N SER A 120 -11.31 20.42 36.34
CA SER A 120 -10.12 19.86 37.00
C SER A 120 -10.22 18.29 36.83
N PRO A 121 -9.16 17.48 37.07
CA PRO A 121 -9.01 16.10 36.55
C PRO A 121 -9.45 15.01 37.55
N PRO A 122 -9.40 13.71 37.17
CA PRO A 122 -8.81 12.76 38.12
C PRO A 122 -7.95 11.62 37.54
N VAL A 123 -6.79 11.47 38.19
CA VAL A 123 -6.23 10.23 38.79
C VAL A 123 -5.71 9.11 37.87
N SER A 124 -4.39 9.07 37.76
CA SER A 124 -3.58 7.89 37.47
C SER A 124 -3.65 6.87 38.61
N VAL A 125 -4.21 5.69 38.35
CA VAL A 125 -4.17 4.56 39.30
C VAL A 125 -3.02 3.63 38.92
N SER A 126 -1.94 3.74 39.69
CA SER A 126 -0.78 2.85 39.67
C SER A 126 -1.08 1.58 40.46
N ALA A 127 -1.38 0.48 39.77
CA ALA A 127 -1.43 -0.84 40.38
C ALA A 127 -0.03 -1.49 40.29
N SER A 128 0.70 -1.43 41.41
CA SER A 128 1.96 -2.13 41.63
C SER A 128 1.71 -3.62 41.81
N SER A 129 2.20 -4.46 40.90
CA SER A 129 2.38 -5.90 41.13
C SER A 129 3.87 -6.23 41.06
N ARG A 130 4.46 -6.49 42.23
CA ARG A 130 5.85 -6.92 42.42
C ARG A 130 5.95 -8.45 42.35
N HIS A 131 7.13 -8.94 41.95
CA HIS A 131 7.63 -10.33 41.77
C HIS A 131 7.69 -10.75 40.29
N ALA A 132 8.84 -11.06 39.68
CA ALA A 132 10.14 -11.46 40.20
C ALA A 132 11.29 -10.91 39.33
N LYS A 133 12.36 -10.42 39.99
CA LYS A 133 13.67 -10.17 39.36
C LYS A 133 14.32 -11.52 39.06
N MET A 134 14.61 -11.81 37.80
CA MET A 134 15.66 -12.74 37.42
C MET A 134 16.44 -12.18 36.23
N LEU A 135 17.72 -11.87 36.53
CA LEU A 135 18.91 -11.86 35.67
C LEU A 135 18.89 -10.98 34.41
N GLY A 136 19.83 -10.04 34.38
CA GLY A 136 20.01 -9.07 33.32
C GLY A 136 20.53 -9.68 32.03
N GLU A 137 19.94 -9.21 30.94
CA GLU A 137 20.63 -9.00 29.68
C GLU A 137 20.32 -7.57 29.25
N ASP A 138 21.37 -6.84 28.88
CA ASP A 138 21.35 -5.53 28.26
C ASP A 138 20.65 -5.64 26.89
N SER A 139 19.32 -5.72 26.90
CA SER A 139 18.53 -5.59 25.70
C SER A 139 18.31 -4.10 25.47
N GLY A 140 19.13 -3.51 24.59
CA GLY A 140 18.77 -2.26 23.94
C GLY A 140 17.32 -2.31 23.44
N PRO A 141 16.67 -1.14 23.23
CA PRO A 141 15.27 -1.09 22.83
C PRO A 141 15.04 -2.05 21.64
N PRO A 142 13.99 -2.89 21.69
CA PRO A 142 13.73 -3.84 20.61
C PRO A 142 13.70 -3.09 19.28
N PRO A 143 14.28 -3.65 18.21
CA PRO A 143 14.29 -2.99 16.91
C PRO A 143 12.84 -2.66 16.52
N PRO A 144 12.58 -1.48 15.95
CA PRO A 144 11.23 -1.07 15.59
C PRO A 144 10.62 -2.13 14.68
N SER A 145 9.57 -2.79 15.16
CA SER A 145 8.85 -3.79 14.39
C SER A 145 7.99 -3.02 13.40
N HIS A 146 8.42 -2.97 12.14
CA HIS A 146 7.66 -2.36 11.05
C HIS A 146 6.48 -3.27 10.66
N HIS A 147 5.51 -3.44 11.55
CA HIS A 147 4.30 -4.20 11.25
C HIS A 147 3.42 -3.39 10.29
N VAL A 148 3.20 -3.91 9.08
CA VAL A 148 2.29 -3.31 8.12
C VAL A 148 1.42 -4.40 7.52
N SER A 149 0.11 -4.16 7.44
CA SER A 149 -0.86 -5.13 6.93
C SER A 149 -1.79 -4.50 5.87
N LEU A 150 -2.34 -5.34 5.01
CA LEU A 150 -3.27 -4.98 3.94
C LEU A 150 -4.66 -5.53 4.23
N GLN A 151 -5.66 -4.66 4.29
CA GLN A 151 -7.02 -4.98 4.69
C GLN A 151 -8.07 -4.43 3.70
N ASP A 152 -9.28 -4.98 3.76
CA ASP A 152 -10.49 -4.44 3.11
C ASP A 152 -10.36 -4.04 1.64
N ALA A 153 -9.82 -4.96 0.84
CA ALA A 153 -9.70 -4.75 -0.60
C ALA A 153 -11.08 -4.75 -1.28
N VAL A 154 -11.46 -3.60 -1.85
CA VAL A 154 -12.73 -3.42 -2.56
C VAL A 154 -12.45 -2.69 -3.88
N ARG A 155 -12.79 -3.34 -5.00
CA ARG A 155 -12.50 -2.86 -6.37
C ARG A 155 -11.00 -2.62 -6.59
N ASN A 156 -10.57 -1.36 -6.58
CA ASN A 156 -9.18 -0.92 -6.73
C ASN A 156 -8.66 -0.24 -5.45
N ARG A 157 -9.41 -0.29 -4.35
CA ARG A 157 -9.03 0.34 -3.09
C ARG A 157 -8.64 -0.72 -2.07
N VAL A 158 -7.67 -0.40 -1.23
CA VAL A 158 -7.19 -1.25 -0.13
C VAL A 158 -6.88 -0.36 1.07
N THR A 159 -7.06 -0.88 2.27
CA THR A 159 -6.65 -0.22 3.51
C THR A 159 -5.28 -0.75 3.93
N LEU A 160 -4.35 0.15 4.21
CA LEU A 160 -3.04 -0.14 4.76
C LEU A 160 -3.07 0.19 6.25
N GLU A 161 -2.73 -0.77 7.10
CA GLU A 161 -2.49 -0.53 8.52
C GLU A 161 -1.00 -0.32 8.75
N SER A 162 -0.63 0.83 9.29
CA SER A 162 0.74 1.18 9.66
C SER A 162 1.13 0.55 11.00
N SER A 163 2.42 0.50 11.30
CA SER A 163 2.93 0.02 12.60
C SER A 163 2.47 0.86 13.77
N SER A 164 2.06 2.10 13.51
CA SER A 164 1.45 3.03 14.45
C SER A 164 -0.01 2.71 14.81
N GLY A 165 -0.64 1.74 14.13
CA GLY A 165 -2.09 1.51 14.21
C GLY A 165 -2.91 2.49 13.38
N THR A 166 -2.29 3.40 12.64
CA THR A 166 -2.99 4.32 11.73
C THR A 166 -3.38 3.61 10.43
N TYR A 167 -4.60 3.88 9.94
CA TYR A 167 -5.13 3.30 8.70
C TYR A 167 -5.10 4.29 7.54
N TYR A 168 -4.68 3.82 6.37
CA TYR A 168 -4.59 4.62 5.14
C TYR A 168 -5.32 3.93 3.99
N ARG A 169 -6.23 4.66 3.32
CA ARG A 169 -6.96 4.14 2.17
C ARG A 169 -6.19 4.42 0.88
N LEU A 170 -5.61 3.39 0.29
CA LEU A 170 -4.95 3.48 -1.02
C LEU A 170 -5.97 3.26 -2.14
N SER A 171 -5.85 4.00 -3.23
CA SER A 171 -6.62 3.80 -4.46
C SER A 171 -5.67 3.55 -5.62
N ILE A 172 -5.64 2.31 -6.10
CA ILE A 172 -4.76 1.91 -7.19
C ILE A 172 -5.36 2.39 -8.53
N PRO A 173 -4.58 3.06 -9.40
CA PRO A 173 -5.09 3.57 -10.67
C PRO A 173 -5.69 2.48 -11.56
N ALA A 174 -6.72 2.85 -12.32
CA ALA A 174 -7.32 1.97 -13.31
C ALA A 174 -6.37 1.78 -14.51
N MET A 175 -6.60 0.70 -15.27
CA MET A 175 -5.86 0.42 -16.51
C MET A 175 -5.96 1.55 -17.55
N SER A 176 -7.12 2.17 -17.65
CA SER A 176 -7.35 3.34 -18.50
C SER A 176 -8.58 4.12 -17.99
N LYS A 177 -8.72 5.40 -18.34
CA LYS A 177 -9.94 6.19 -18.12
C LYS A 177 -10.85 6.08 -19.34
N ASP A 178 -10.28 6.19 -20.53
CA ASP A 178 -10.94 6.14 -21.84
C ASP A 178 -11.53 4.74 -22.15
N ARG A 179 -12.77 4.72 -22.67
CA ARG A 179 -13.47 3.48 -23.01
C ARG A 179 -12.95 2.83 -24.29
N ILE A 180 -12.50 3.63 -25.25
CA ILE A 180 -11.94 3.19 -26.53
C ILE A 180 -10.59 2.54 -26.26
N VAL A 181 -9.69 3.19 -25.52
CA VAL A 181 -8.39 2.61 -25.15
C VAL A 181 -8.57 1.28 -24.41
N LYS A 182 -9.52 1.18 -23.47
CA LYS A 182 -9.90 -0.09 -22.83
C LYS A 182 -10.33 -1.18 -23.82
N ARG A 183 -11.12 -0.84 -24.83
CA ARG A 183 -11.56 -1.78 -25.86
C ARG A 183 -10.40 -2.20 -26.75
N CYS A 184 -9.52 -1.27 -27.14
CA CYS A 184 -8.31 -1.57 -27.92
C CYS A 184 -7.38 -2.51 -27.15
N LEU A 185 -7.09 -2.22 -25.88
CA LEU A 185 -6.29 -3.10 -25.01
C LEU A 185 -6.91 -4.50 -24.89
N LYS A 186 -8.23 -4.59 -24.73
CA LYS A 186 -8.95 -5.87 -24.69
C LYS A 186 -8.82 -6.62 -26.02
N ALA A 187 -9.01 -5.94 -27.15
CA ALA A 187 -8.89 -6.52 -28.48
C ALA A 187 -7.46 -7.03 -28.73
N LEU A 188 -6.44 -6.21 -28.46
CA LEU A 188 -5.04 -6.61 -28.55
C LEU A 188 -4.75 -7.85 -27.69
N SER A 189 -5.20 -7.86 -26.43
CA SER A 189 -5.00 -9.01 -25.54
C SER A 189 -5.71 -10.29 -25.99
N SER A 190 -6.71 -10.18 -26.88
CA SER A 190 -7.43 -11.34 -27.43
C SER A 190 -6.85 -11.89 -28.72
N VAL A 191 -6.10 -11.08 -29.47
CA VAL A 191 -5.48 -11.46 -30.75
C VAL A 191 -4.02 -11.88 -30.54
N LEU A 192 -3.33 -11.30 -29.56
CA LEU A 192 -1.95 -11.63 -29.25
C LEU A 192 -1.84 -12.96 -28.48
N PRO A 193 -0.73 -13.71 -28.65
CA PRO A 193 -0.35 -14.77 -27.75
C PRO A 193 -0.37 -14.29 -26.30
N GLN A 194 -0.80 -15.16 -25.39
CA GLN A 194 -1.06 -14.80 -23.99
C GLN A 194 0.09 -14.02 -23.32
N GLU A 195 1.32 -14.48 -23.49
CA GLU A 195 2.51 -13.86 -22.89
C GLU A 195 2.73 -12.44 -23.45
N LEU A 196 2.62 -12.27 -24.77
CA LEU A 196 2.75 -10.97 -25.42
C LEU A 196 1.61 -10.03 -25.03
N GLY A 197 0.38 -10.54 -24.96
CA GLY A 197 -0.77 -9.78 -24.49
C GLY A 197 -0.57 -9.28 -23.06
N LEU A 198 -0.05 -10.14 -22.17
CA LEU A 198 0.27 -9.75 -20.80
C LEU A 198 1.34 -8.66 -20.76
N GLN A 199 2.43 -8.81 -21.53
CA GLN A 199 3.51 -7.83 -21.59
C GLN A 199 3.04 -6.46 -22.11
N VAL A 200 2.20 -6.43 -23.14
CA VAL A 200 1.60 -5.18 -23.65
C VAL A 200 0.78 -4.50 -22.56
N LEU A 201 -0.07 -5.25 -21.85
CA LEU A 201 -0.89 -4.71 -20.77
C LEU A 201 -0.03 -4.19 -19.61
N MET A 202 1.01 -4.93 -19.21
CA MET A 202 1.94 -4.50 -18.16
C MET A 202 2.66 -3.22 -18.54
N ARG A 203 3.23 -3.15 -19.75
CA ARG A 203 3.95 -1.95 -20.24
C ARG A 203 3.04 -0.74 -20.33
N TRP A 204 1.83 -0.90 -20.86
CA TRP A 204 0.84 0.17 -20.88
C TRP A 204 0.55 0.66 -19.46
N TYR A 205 0.25 -0.24 -18.52
CA TYR A 205 -0.06 0.13 -17.15
C TYR A 205 1.09 0.90 -16.48
N MET A 206 2.34 0.47 -16.70
CA MET A 206 3.53 1.11 -16.16
C MET A 206 3.75 2.51 -16.74
N SER A 207 3.66 2.65 -18.07
CA SER A 207 3.89 3.94 -18.74
C SER A 207 2.83 4.96 -18.33
N ARG A 208 1.57 4.55 -18.35
CA ARG A 208 0.41 5.41 -18.07
C ARG A 208 0.30 5.83 -16.60
N ASN A 209 0.80 5.00 -15.68
CA ASN A 209 0.78 5.29 -14.24
C ASN A 209 2.19 5.59 -13.68
N ALA A 210 3.13 5.99 -14.53
CA ALA A 210 4.44 6.43 -14.09
C ALA A 210 4.29 7.68 -13.19
N PRO A 211 5.05 7.77 -12.09
CA PRO A 211 5.00 8.94 -11.21
C PRO A 211 5.49 10.19 -11.95
N GLY A 212 4.73 11.27 -11.88
CA GLY A 212 5.04 12.54 -12.52
C GLY A 212 3.81 13.44 -12.69
N PRO A 213 3.96 14.69 -13.13
CA PRO A 213 2.86 15.61 -13.42
C PRO A 213 2.20 15.19 -14.74
N THR A 214 1.38 14.14 -14.70
CA THR A 214 0.65 13.63 -15.84
C THR A 214 -0.85 13.66 -15.56
N ASP A 215 -1.48 14.80 -15.85
CA ASP A 215 -2.93 14.86 -15.98
C ASP A 215 -3.34 14.24 -17.32
N LEU A 216 -3.27 12.90 -17.40
CA LEU A 216 -3.87 12.17 -18.50
C LEU A 216 -5.39 12.27 -18.39
N THR A 217 -5.93 13.19 -19.18
CA THR A 217 -7.35 13.25 -19.55
C THR A 217 -7.68 12.11 -20.52
N ALA A 218 -8.96 11.81 -20.74
CA ALA A 218 -9.35 10.75 -21.68
C ALA A 218 -8.84 11.04 -23.11
N SER A 219 -8.92 12.30 -23.56
CA SER A 219 -8.45 12.71 -24.88
C SER A 219 -6.94 12.60 -25.06
N THR A 220 -6.15 12.91 -24.03
CA THR A 220 -4.67 12.77 -24.10
C THR A 220 -4.21 11.33 -23.92
N GLU A 221 -5.01 10.49 -23.25
CA GLU A 221 -4.73 9.06 -23.09
C GLU A 221 -4.75 8.33 -24.44
N MET A 222 -5.66 8.66 -25.37
CA MET A 222 -5.67 8.08 -26.71
C MET A 222 -4.40 8.42 -27.50
N ASN A 223 -3.91 9.66 -27.43
CA ASN A 223 -2.68 10.06 -28.14
C ASN A 223 -1.43 9.38 -27.58
N SER A 224 -1.49 8.87 -26.34
CA SER A 224 -0.39 8.16 -25.69
C SER A 224 -0.42 6.64 -25.97
N PHE A 225 -1.54 6.11 -26.47
CA PHE A 225 -1.76 4.70 -26.77
C PHE A 225 -1.25 4.32 -28.16
#